data_AF-A0AAV0PHP6-F1
#
_entry.id   AF-A0AAV0PHP6-F1
#
_cell.length_a   1.000
_cell.length_b   1.000
_cell.length_c   1.000
_cell.angle_alpha   90.00
_cell.angle_beta   90.00
_cell.angle_gamma   90.00
#
_symmetry.space_group_name_H-M   'P 1'
#
loop_
_entity.id
_entity.type
_entity.pdbx_description
1 polymer ?
#
loop_
_entity_poly.entity_id
_entity_poly.type
_entity_poly.pdbx_seq_one_letter_code
_entity_poly.pdbx_strand_id
1 'polypeptide(L)'
;MLLFDVHQVQASLAPPTADPHGDWDDCKKNHAECNATQINFFQDFRNQMLNAVKGFSTSKRNGLFLNSCFAHCQTERQDTWFADDSPVVDQKTIAQSVGDWYFDRMSVKAIDCPYPCDSSCHNLVFK
;
A
#
# COMPACT_ATOMS: atom_id res chain seq x y z
N MET A 1 -0.48 5.33 -3.92
CA MET A 1 -0.20 4.01 -4.52
C MET A 1 0.11 3.07 -3.38
N LEU A 2 -0.39 1.84 -3.44
CA LEU A 2 -0.30 0.88 -2.33
C LEU A 2 0.96 0.04 -2.46
N LEU A 3 1.72 -0.13 -1.37
CA LEU A 3 2.88 -1.02 -1.36
C LEU A 3 2.46 -2.51 -1.36
N PHE A 4 1.25 -2.79 -0.85
CA PHE A 4 0.63 -4.12 -0.84
C PHE A 4 -0.78 -4.06 -1.45
N ASP A 5 -0.86 -3.75 -2.74
CA ASP A 5 -2.15 -3.77 -3.46
C ASP A 5 -2.68 -5.21 -3.56
N VAL A 6 -3.83 -5.48 -2.91
CA VAL A 6 -4.33 -6.86 -2.80
C VAL A 6 -4.77 -7.45 -4.15
N HIS A 7 -5.13 -6.61 -5.13
CA HIS A 7 -5.41 -7.09 -6.47
C HIS A 7 -4.13 -7.53 -7.16
N GLN A 8 -3.03 -6.79 -7.01
CA GLN A 8 -1.71 -7.21 -7.49
C GLN A 8 -1.23 -8.51 -6.81
N VAL A 9 -1.48 -8.65 -5.50
CA VAL A 9 -1.18 -9.89 -4.77
C VAL A 9 -1.91 -11.08 -5.41
N GLN A 10 -3.22 -10.98 -5.60
CA GLN A 10 -4.05 -12.08 -6.11
C GLN A 10 -3.83 -12.37 -7.60
N ALA A 11 -3.63 -11.33 -8.42
CA ALA A 11 -3.56 -11.46 -9.87
C ALA A 11 -2.15 -11.72 -10.39
N SER A 12 -1.10 -11.35 -9.65
CA SER A 12 0.29 -11.39 -10.15
C SER A 12 1.28 -12.08 -9.21
N LEU A 13 1.20 -11.83 -7.89
CA LEU A 13 2.18 -12.39 -6.95
C LEU A 13 1.86 -13.83 -6.51
N ALA A 14 0.58 -14.11 -6.25
CA ALA A 14 0.09 -15.42 -5.85
C ALA A 14 -1.17 -15.88 -6.64
N PRO A 15 -1.17 -15.80 -7.99
CA PRO A 15 -2.22 -16.41 -8.79
C PRO A 15 -2.18 -17.94 -8.67
N PRO A 16 -3.27 -18.66 -8.97
CA PRO A 16 -3.30 -20.14 -8.94
C PRO A 16 -2.21 -20.81 -9.78
N THR A 17 -1.71 -20.14 -10.82
CA THR A 17 -0.61 -20.64 -11.66
C THR A 17 0.75 -20.55 -10.99
N ALA A 18 0.95 -19.60 -10.07
CA ALA A 18 2.19 -19.43 -9.29
C ALA A 18 2.10 -20.09 -7.90
N ASP A 19 0.89 -20.31 -7.39
CA ASP A 19 0.60 -21.02 -6.15
C ASP A 19 -0.32 -22.24 -6.41
N PRO A 20 0.19 -23.29 -7.07
CA PRO A 20 -0.62 -24.46 -7.42
C PRO A 20 -0.98 -25.33 -6.20
N HIS A 21 -0.30 -25.15 -5.07
CA HIS A 21 -0.51 -25.91 -3.84
C HIS A 21 -1.40 -25.18 -2.82
N GLY A 22 -1.71 -23.90 -3.06
CA GLY A 22 -2.58 -23.10 -2.18
C GLY A 22 -1.87 -22.60 -0.92
N ASP A 23 -0.54 -22.53 -0.92
CA ASP A 23 0.24 -22.09 0.24
C ASP A 23 -0.06 -20.63 0.63
N TRP A 24 -0.57 -19.82 -0.31
CA TRP A 24 -0.92 -18.42 -0.12
C TRP A 24 -2.42 -18.18 0.03
N ASP A 25 -3.26 -19.22 0.00
CA ASP A 25 -4.72 -19.05 -0.03
C ASP A 25 -5.26 -18.27 1.17
N ASP A 26 -4.76 -18.56 2.38
CA ASP A 26 -5.18 -17.84 3.59
C ASP A 26 -4.57 -16.44 3.62
N CYS A 27 -3.28 -16.32 3.33
CA CYS A 27 -2.55 -15.04 3.33
C CYS A 27 -3.13 -14.01 2.32
N LYS A 28 -3.50 -14.43 1.11
CA LYS A 28 -4.06 -13.53 0.07
C LYS A 28 -5.52 -13.16 0.34
N LYS A 29 -6.22 -13.90 1.20
CA LYS A 29 -7.57 -13.56 1.70
C LYS A 29 -7.50 -12.66 2.93
N ASN A 30 -6.57 -12.93 3.83
CA ASN A 30 -6.36 -12.18 5.05
C ASN A 30 -4.86 -12.05 5.34
N HIS A 31 -4.35 -10.82 5.23
CA HIS A 31 -2.94 -10.51 5.54
C HIS A 31 -2.49 -10.94 6.94
N ALA A 32 -3.42 -11.05 7.90
CA ALA A 32 -3.11 -11.50 9.26
C ALA A 32 -2.77 -13.01 9.34
N GLU A 33 -3.18 -13.80 8.35
CA GLU A 33 -2.87 -15.24 8.26
C GLU A 33 -1.56 -15.51 7.51
N CYS A 34 -0.86 -14.46 7.06
CA CYS A 34 0.43 -14.61 6.43
C CYS A 34 1.50 -15.03 7.44
N ASN A 35 2.25 -16.07 7.11
CA ASN A 35 3.41 -16.48 7.89
C ASN A 35 4.61 -15.54 7.67
N ALA A 36 5.65 -15.70 8.48
CA ALA A 36 6.84 -14.83 8.43
C ALA A 36 7.52 -14.82 7.05
N THR A 37 7.55 -15.95 6.33
CA THR A 37 8.14 -16.04 4.99
C THR A 37 7.32 -15.24 3.97
N GLN A 38 5.99 -15.32 4.04
CA GLN A 38 5.08 -14.56 3.17
C GLN A 38 5.17 -13.06 3.43
N ILE A 39 5.24 -12.65 4.71
CA ILE A 39 5.46 -11.26 5.07
C ILE A 39 6.82 -10.76 4.56
N ASN A 40 7.89 -11.55 4.72
CA ASN A 40 9.20 -11.16 4.18
C ASN A 40 9.17 -10.99 2.67
N PHE A 41 8.48 -11.87 1.93
CA PHE A 41 8.30 -11.71 0.49
C PHE A 41 7.59 -10.39 0.15
N PHE A 42 6.54 -10.01 0.88
CA PHE A 42 5.90 -8.71 0.68
C PHE A 42 6.87 -7.55 0.97
N GLN A 43 7.68 -7.62 2.02
CA GLN A 43 8.67 -6.58 2.30
C GLN A 43 9.73 -6.45 1.19
N ASP A 44 10.17 -7.57 0.62
CA ASP A 44 11.06 -7.57 -0.54
C ASP A 44 10.40 -6.96 -1.76
N PHE A 45 9.13 -7.28 -2.01
CA PHE A 45 8.33 -6.67 -3.06
C PHE A 45 8.17 -5.15 -2.87
N ARG A 46 7.88 -4.69 -1.65
CA ARG A 46 7.86 -3.27 -1.28
C ARG A 46 9.19 -2.60 -1.63
N ASN A 47 10.32 -3.21 -1.29
CA ASN A 47 11.63 -2.65 -1.61
C ASN A 47 11.87 -2.56 -3.13
N GLN A 48 11.44 -3.57 -3.90
CA GLN A 48 11.49 -3.51 -5.37
C GLN A 48 10.65 -2.36 -5.92
N MET A 49 9.44 -2.18 -5.40
CA MET A 49 8.55 -1.09 -5.78
C MET A 49 9.15 0.29 -5.47
N LEU A 50 9.71 0.47 -4.27
CA LEU A 50 10.41 1.69 -3.87
C LEU A 50 11.60 2.01 -4.80
N ASN A 51 12.35 0.98 -5.19
CA ASN A 51 13.45 1.13 -6.15
C ASN A 51 12.93 1.52 -7.54
N ALA A 52 11.84 0.91 -8.01
CA ALA A 52 11.25 1.21 -9.32
C ALA A 52 10.72 2.65 -9.41
N VAL A 53 10.13 3.18 -8.33
CA VAL A 53 9.62 4.56 -8.30
C VAL A 53 10.68 5.60 -7.91
N LYS A 54 11.90 5.19 -7.57
CA LYS A 54 12.98 6.08 -7.13
C LYS A 54 13.29 7.18 -8.14
N GLY A 55 13.33 6.84 -9.44
CA GLY A 55 13.54 7.84 -10.50
C GLY A 55 12.42 8.90 -10.51
N PHE A 56 11.18 8.46 -10.43
CA PHE A 56 10.00 9.33 -10.34
C PHE A 56 10.05 10.21 -9.08
N SER A 57 10.42 9.65 -7.92
CA SER A 57 10.39 10.38 -6.65
C SER A 57 11.39 11.54 -6.56
N THR A 58 12.44 11.57 -7.40
CA THR A 58 13.44 12.66 -7.41
C THR A 58 12.90 14.01 -7.90
N SER A 59 11.82 14.02 -8.69
CA SER A 59 11.26 15.27 -9.21
C SER A 59 10.55 16.05 -8.10
N LYS A 60 10.72 17.38 -8.10
CA LYS A 60 9.96 18.28 -7.21
C LYS A 60 8.57 18.63 -7.75
N ARG A 61 8.26 18.28 -9.00
CA ARG A 61 7.00 18.64 -9.67
C ARG A 61 5.87 17.60 -9.45
N ASN A 62 6.21 16.41 -8.96
CA ASN A 62 5.24 15.35 -8.73
C ASN A 62 5.07 15.05 -7.23
N GLY A 63 3.91 14.51 -6.87
CA GLY A 63 3.62 13.97 -5.56
C GLY A 63 3.83 12.46 -5.52
N LEU A 64 4.16 11.94 -4.34
CA LEU A 64 4.19 10.52 -4.06
C LEU A 64 3.59 10.26 -2.68
N PHE A 65 2.62 9.36 -2.62
CA PHE A 65 2.04 8.85 -1.39
C PHE A 65 1.99 7.33 -1.49
N LEU A 66 2.78 6.66 -0.65
CA LEU A 66 2.89 5.20 -0.58
C LEU A 66 2.66 4.75 0.85
N ASN A 67 1.62 3.95 1.08
CA ASN A 67 1.34 3.32 2.37
C ASN A 67 1.48 1.80 2.31
N SER A 68 1.74 1.20 3.47
CA SER A 68 1.95 -0.23 3.67
C SER A 68 0.65 -0.96 4.04
N CYS A 69 -0.50 -0.48 3.55
CA CYS A 69 -1.79 -1.10 3.77
C CYS A 69 -2.08 -2.22 2.75
N PHE A 70 -2.70 -3.29 3.21
CA PHE A 70 -3.27 -4.35 2.36
C PHE A 70 -4.66 -3.93 1.88
N ALA A 71 -4.73 -3.06 0.87
CA ALA A 71 -5.98 -2.52 0.35
C ALA A 71 -5.99 -2.44 -1.19
N HIS A 72 -7.03 -1.82 -1.77
CA HIS A 72 -7.16 -1.54 -3.19
C HIS A 72 -8.03 -0.28 -3.42
N CYS A 73 -7.86 0.42 -4.55
CA CYS A 73 -8.63 1.61 -4.96
C CYS A 73 -8.85 2.69 -3.88
N GLN A 74 -7.83 3.02 -3.08
CA GLN A 74 -8.00 3.93 -1.91
C GLN A 74 -8.51 5.34 -2.24
N THR A 75 -8.32 5.83 -3.46
CA THR A 75 -8.77 7.17 -3.87
C THR A 75 -10.25 7.22 -4.23
N GLU A 76 -10.88 6.06 -4.47
CA GLU A 76 -12.29 5.98 -4.88
C GLU A 76 -13.23 5.85 -3.68
N ARG A 77 -12.70 5.47 -2.52
CA ARG A 77 -13.50 5.27 -1.31
C ARG A 77 -13.26 6.36 -0.28
N GLN A 78 -14.35 6.95 0.22
CA GLN A 78 -14.28 8.06 1.17
C GLN A 78 -13.63 7.65 2.50
N ASP A 79 -13.87 6.43 2.96
CA ASP A 79 -13.31 5.87 4.20
C ASP A 79 -11.78 5.78 4.17
N THR A 80 -11.17 5.62 3.00
CA THR A 80 -9.71 5.63 2.86
C THR A 80 -9.12 6.94 2.34
N TRP A 81 -9.95 7.79 1.72
CA TRP A 81 -9.50 9.04 1.10
C TRP A 81 -9.45 10.21 2.09
N PHE A 82 -10.55 10.47 2.82
CA PHE A 82 -10.72 11.68 3.65
C PHE A 82 -11.79 11.55 4.75
N ALA A 83 -11.91 10.38 5.38
CA ALA A 83 -12.66 10.19 6.62
C ALA A 83 -11.78 10.46 7.85
N ASP A 84 -12.40 10.61 9.02
CA ASP A 84 -11.70 10.90 10.29
C ASP A 84 -10.71 9.78 10.68
N ASP A 85 -11.01 8.54 10.29
CA ASP A 85 -10.20 7.34 10.54
C ASP A 85 -9.44 6.86 9.29
N SER A 86 -9.38 7.66 8.22
CA SER A 86 -8.65 7.27 7.00
C SER A 86 -7.17 6.96 7.27
N PRO A 87 -6.56 6.05 6.48
CA PRO A 87 -5.13 5.77 6.58
C PRO A 87 -4.27 7.02 6.44
N VAL A 88 -3.26 7.14 7.29
CA VAL A 88 -2.35 8.29 7.35
C VAL A 88 -0.89 7.87 7.23
N VAL A 89 -0.12 8.67 6.49
CA VAL A 89 1.34 8.60 6.50
C VAL A 89 1.85 9.95 6.97
N ASP A 90 2.76 9.97 7.93
CA ASP A 90 3.25 11.20 8.58
C ASP A 90 2.09 12.10 9.07
N GLN A 91 1.06 11.47 9.67
CA GLN A 91 -0.15 12.14 10.19
C GLN A 91 -1.00 12.86 9.12
N LYS A 92 -0.82 12.55 7.83
CA LYS A 92 -1.62 13.11 6.75
C LYS A 92 -2.38 12.01 6.00
N THR A 93 -3.66 12.25 5.78
CA THR A 93 -4.50 11.43 4.89
C THR A 93 -4.06 11.57 3.44
N ILE A 94 -4.57 10.68 2.59
CA ILE A 94 -4.33 10.73 1.14
C ILE A 94 -4.84 12.05 0.55
N ALA A 95 -6.07 12.47 0.90
CA ALA A 95 -6.64 13.71 0.36
C ALA A 95 -5.88 14.96 0.80
N GLN A 96 -5.43 15.03 2.05
CA GLN A 96 -4.58 16.15 2.52
C GLN A 96 -3.27 16.19 1.75
N SER A 97 -2.62 15.04 1.60
CA SER A 97 -1.37 14.89 0.86
C SER A 97 -1.52 15.29 -0.60
N VAL A 98 -2.57 14.80 -1.27
CA VAL A 98 -2.85 15.17 -2.67
C VAL A 98 -3.19 16.64 -2.79
N GLY A 99 -3.99 17.19 -1.88
CA GLY A 99 -4.32 18.62 -1.88
C GLY A 99 -3.09 19.51 -1.69
N ASP A 100 -2.19 19.16 -0.77
CA ASP A 100 -0.97 19.92 -0.54
C ASP A 100 -0.04 19.92 -1.75
N TRP A 101 0.05 18.79 -2.45
CA TRP A 101 0.78 18.72 -3.72
C TRP A 101 0.08 19.49 -4.85
N TYR A 102 -1.23 19.29 -5.04
CA TYR A 102 -2.00 19.87 -6.15
C TYR A 102 -2.04 21.40 -6.11
N PHE A 103 -2.16 21.99 -4.91
CA PHE A 103 -2.19 23.44 -4.71
C PHE A 103 -0.81 24.04 -4.45
N ASP A 104 0.28 23.31 -4.72
CA ASP A 104 1.67 23.75 -4.52
C ASP A 104 1.97 24.25 -3.09
N ARG A 105 1.26 23.73 -2.08
CA ARG A 105 1.49 24.09 -0.67
C ARG A 105 2.72 23.39 -0.10
N MET A 106 2.98 22.16 -0.54
CA MET A 106 4.10 21.35 -0.08
C MET A 106 4.50 20.30 -1.12
N SER A 107 5.80 20.02 -1.23
CA SER A 107 6.27 18.83 -1.95
C SER A 107 5.96 17.57 -1.13
N VAL A 108 5.18 16.64 -1.69
CA VAL A 108 4.74 15.43 -0.98
C VAL A 108 5.51 14.21 -1.49
N LYS A 109 6.27 13.57 -0.60
CA LYS A 109 7.00 12.32 -0.80
C LYS A 109 6.76 11.37 0.37
N ALA A 110 5.49 11.16 0.71
CA ALA A 110 5.09 10.30 1.82
C ALA A 110 5.34 8.84 1.45
N ILE A 111 6.21 8.18 2.21
CA ILE A 111 6.51 6.76 2.08
C ILE A 111 6.45 6.17 3.48
N ASP A 112 5.49 5.28 3.67
CA ASP A 112 5.23 4.62 4.93
C ASP A 112 6.30 3.60 5.31
N CYS A 113 6.35 3.24 6.59
CA CYS A 113 7.29 2.27 7.12
C CYS A 113 6.94 0.83 6.71
N PRO A 114 7.88 -0.13 6.84
CA PRO A 114 7.58 -1.54 6.65
C PRO A 114 6.45 -2.03 7.59
N TYR A 115 5.51 -2.83 7.07
CA TYR A 115 4.51 -3.55 7.89
C TYR A 115 5.17 -4.29 9.07
N PRO A 116 4.57 -4.32 10.29
CA PRO A 116 3.21 -3.90 10.64
C PRO A 116 3.13 -2.55 11.38
N CYS A 117 3.80 -1.51 10.89
CA CYS A 117 3.88 -0.25 11.64
C CYS A 117 2.63 0.64 11.58
N ASP A 118 1.86 0.61 10.47
CA ASP A 118 0.71 1.49 10.26
C ASP A 118 -0.57 0.85 10.80
N SER A 119 -1.08 1.41 11.89
CA SER A 119 -2.32 0.97 12.56
C SER A 119 -3.57 1.69 12.05
N SER A 120 -3.43 2.68 11.15
CA SER A 120 -4.54 3.40 10.53
C SER A 120 -5.08 2.69 9.27
N CYS A 121 -4.44 1.61 8.84
CA CYS A 121 -4.83 0.90 7.63
C CYS A 121 -6.19 0.23 7.72
N HIS A 122 -7.05 0.51 6.75
CA HIS A 122 -8.27 -0.27 6.49
C HIS A 122 -7.93 -1.46 5.58
N ASN A 123 -7.32 -2.50 6.16
CA ASN A 123 -6.91 -3.69 5.40
C ASN A 123 -8.13 -4.50 4.93
N LEU A 124 -8.10 -4.96 3.68
CA LEU A 124 -9.13 -5.80 3.11
C LEU A 124 -8.97 -7.24 3.57
N VAL A 125 -10.09 -7.85 3.96
CA VAL A 125 -10.20 -9.26 4.31
C VAL A 125 -11.31 -9.86 3.47
N PHE A 126 -10.97 -10.87 2.67
CA PHE A 126 -11.88 -11.58 1.78
C PHE A 126 -12.47 -12.80 2.48
N LYS A 127 -13.76 -13.06 2.25
CA LYS A 127 -14.46 -14.26 2.76
C LYS A 127 -14.38 -15.40 1.76
#